data_AF-A0A3P7JME3-F1
#
_entry.id   AF-A0A3P7JME3-F1
#
_cell.length_a   1.000
_cell.length_b   1.000
_cell.length_c   1.000
_cell.angle_alpha   90.00
_cell.angle_beta   90.00
_cell.angle_gamma   90.00
#
_symmetry.space_group_name_H-M   'P 1'
#
loop_
_entity.id
_entity.type
_entity.pdbx_description
1 polymer ?
#
loop_
_entity_poly.entity_id
_entity_poly.type
_entity_poly.pdbx_seq_one_letter_code
_entity_poly.pdbx_strand_id
1 'polypeptide(L)'
;MFPSGYTGIIRFLSERDTADRNYALSYYMKENKCFPPGTQGLREELDLYFQLCSLETTCETAAVMAATLANGGVCPLTDELCIQPRPCRDVLSLMYSCGMYDFSGKFAFQVGLPAKSGVSGVMIVVVPNLMGIALFAPPLDKMGNSTKGVAFCQKLIEYFNFHNYDSLLHADSKKHDPRRRIGNRDTELVVSLLFAAKNGDFDVVRR
;
A
#
# COMPACT_ATOMS: atom_id res chain seq x y z
N MET A 1 -13.63 25.45 -8.69
CA MET A 1 -12.41 24.69 -9.06
C MET A 1 -11.26 25.67 -8.92
N PHE A 2 -10.60 25.67 -7.75
CA PHE A 2 -9.38 26.47 -7.58
C PHE A 2 -8.27 25.83 -8.43
N PRO A 3 -7.34 26.61 -9.00
CA PRO A 3 -6.27 26.04 -9.79
C PRO A 3 -5.39 25.22 -8.84
N SER A 4 -5.30 23.90 -9.07
CA SER A 4 -4.58 22.93 -8.23
C SER A 4 -3.10 23.29 -7.96
N GLY A 5 -2.51 24.19 -8.74
CA GLY A 5 -1.14 24.68 -8.48
C GLY A 5 -1.01 25.61 -7.25
N TYR A 6 -2.07 26.33 -6.86
CA TYR A 6 -1.97 27.34 -5.79
C TYR A 6 -1.98 26.74 -4.39
N THR A 7 -2.73 25.65 -4.18
CA THR A 7 -2.89 25.01 -2.87
C THR A 7 -1.63 24.25 -2.44
N GLY A 8 -0.93 23.59 -3.38
CA GLY A 8 0.34 22.93 -3.11
C GLY A 8 1.45 23.89 -2.66
N ILE A 9 1.55 25.07 -3.27
CA ILE A 9 2.51 26.11 -2.88
C ILE A 9 2.20 26.67 -1.50
N ILE A 10 0.91 26.91 -1.19
CA ILE A 10 0.49 27.39 0.14
C ILE A 10 0.85 26.35 1.21
N ARG A 11 0.62 25.05 0.93
CA ARG A 11 0.98 23.98 1.84
C ARG A 11 2.48 23.87 2.04
N PHE A 12 3.27 23.97 0.98
CA PHE A 12 4.73 23.99 1.04
C PHE A 12 5.24 25.10 1.96
N LEU A 13 4.76 26.34 1.76
CA LEU A 13 5.17 27.48 2.58
C LEU A 13 4.75 27.28 4.05
N SER A 14 3.52 26.82 4.28
CA SER A 14 3.02 26.55 5.64
C SER A 14 3.80 25.43 6.34
N GLU A 15 4.13 24.34 5.65
CA GLU A 15 4.94 23.25 6.20
C GLU A 15 6.34 23.74 6.50
N ARG A 16 6.99 24.45 5.57
CA ARG A 16 8.33 25.01 5.77
C ARG A 16 8.41 25.96 6.96
N ASP A 17 7.41 26.83 7.14
CA ASP A 17 7.40 27.84 8.19
C ASP A 17 7.11 27.25 9.59
N THR A 18 6.61 26.02 9.67
CA THR A 18 6.29 25.31 10.94
C THR A 18 7.13 24.05 11.17
N ALA A 19 8.15 23.82 10.34
CA ALA A 19 8.91 22.57 10.32
C ALA A 19 10.11 22.50 11.27
N ASP A 20 10.03 23.10 12.46
CA ASP A 20 11.12 23.13 13.45
C ASP A 20 11.72 21.74 13.73
N ARG A 21 10.86 20.72 13.83
CA ARG A 21 11.28 19.33 14.05
C ARG A 21 12.12 18.77 12.90
N ASN A 22 11.76 19.08 11.65
CA ASN A 22 12.50 18.61 10.49
C ASN A 22 13.85 19.31 10.37
N TYR A 23 13.90 20.62 10.67
CA TYR A 23 15.17 21.34 10.76
C TYR A 23 16.10 20.72 11.82
N ALA A 24 15.60 20.50 13.04
CA ALA A 24 16.40 19.90 14.12
C ALA A 24 16.95 18.51 13.73
N LEU A 25 16.11 17.63 13.17
CA LEU A 25 16.53 16.32 12.68
C LEU A 25 17.59 16.43 11.58
N SER A 26 17.43 17.37 10.65
CA SER A 26 18.37 17.56 9.55
C SER A 26 19.76 17.99 10.03
N TYR A 27 19.85 18.86 11.04
CA TYR A 27 21.13 19.24 11.65
C TYR A 27 21.78 18.05 12.37
N TYR A 28 20.99 17.27 13.10
CA TYR A 28 21.48 16.04 13.75
C TYR A 28 22.00 15.01 12.74
N MET A 29 21.28 14.80 11.64
CA MET A 29 21.72 13.95 10.54
C MET A 29 23.00 14.45 9.87
N LYS A 30 23.16 15.78 9.73
CA LYS A 30 24.38 16.38 9.17
C LYS A 30 25.59 16.14 10.06
N GLU A 31 25.45 16.36 11.37
CA GLU A 31 26.52 16.11 12.33
C GLU A 31 26.98 14.65 12.29
N ASN A 32 26.03 13.72 12.16
CA ASN A 32 26.29 12.28 12.06
C ASN A 32 26.67 11.81 10.65
N LYS A 33 26.90 12.72 9.70
CA LYS A 33 27.31 12.40 8.31
C LYS A 33 26.35 11.45 7.59
N CYS A 34 25.05 11.58 7.83
CA CYS A 34 24.01 10.77 7.19
C CYS A 34 23.73 11.17 5.73
N PHE A 35 24.24 12.31 5.27
CA PHE A 35 24.07 12.79 3.90
C PHE A 35 25.24 12.36 2.99
N PRO A 36 25.00 12.16 1.68
CA PRO A 36 26.05 11.85 0.72
C PRO A 36 27.18 12.90 0.69
N PRO A 37 28.41 12.50 0.29
CA PRO A 37 29.47 13.47 0.03
C PRO A 37 29.04 14.46 -1.05
N GLY A 38 29.18 15.76 -0.78
CA GLY A 38 28.87 16.82 -1.76
C GLY A 38 27.49 17.49 -1.61
N THR A 39 26.69 17.12 -0.61
CA THR A 39 25.47 17.86 -0.27
C THR A 39 25.81 19.32 0.08
N GLN A 40 25.37 20.26 -0.78
CA GLN A 40 25.79 21.66 -0.75
C GLN A 40 25.17 22.44 0.42
N GLY A 41 23.88 22.22 0.71
CA GLY A 41 23.18 22.90 1.80
C GLY A 41 21.96 22.14 2.32
N LEU A 42 21.83 22.06 3.66
CA LEU A 42 20.67 21.45 4.33
C LEU A 42 19.34 22.08 3.93
N ARG A 43 19.37 23.39 3.64
CA ARG A 43 18.17 24.14 3.28
C ARG A 43 17.58 23.69 1.95
N GLU A 44 18.42 23.43 0.96
CA GLU A 44 17.99 22.98 -0.37
C GLU A 44 17.37 21.58 -0.29
N GLU A 45 17.99 20.68 0.49
CA GLU A 45 17.46 19.32 0.72
C GLU A 45 16.12 19.35 1.45
N LEU A 46 15.98 20.21 2.46
CA LEU A 46 14.72 20.38 3.18
C LEU A 46 13.64 21.04 2.31
N ASP A 47 14.00 22.04 1.50
CA ASP A 47 13.07 22.67 0.56
C ASP A 47 12.55 21.62 -0.45
N LEU A 48 13.42 20.74 -0.97
CA LEU A 48 13.00 19.62 -1.81
C LEU A 48 12.06 18.66 -1.06
N TYR A 49 12.39 18.31 0.19
CA TYR A 49 11.54 17.46 1.02
C TYR A 49 10.13 18.05 1.20
N PHE A 50 10.02 19.35 1.53
CA PHE A 50 8.71 20.00 1.69
C PHE A 50 7.94 20.11 0.37
N GLN A 51 8.63 20.31 -0.75
CA GLN A 51 8.00 20.31 -2.08
C GLN A 51 7.37 18.94 -2.37
N LEU A 52 8.09 17.85 -2.09
CA LEU A 52 7.58 16.48 -2.27
C LEU A 52 6.39 16.18 -1.34
N CYS A 53 6.43 16.65 -0.09
CA CYS A 53 5.31 16.49 0.86
C CYS A 53 4.06 17.30 0.50
N SER A 54 4.22 18.34 -0.33
CA SER A 54 3.13 19.24 -0.73
C SER A 54 2.54 18.93 -2.10
N LEU A 55 2.93 17.79 -2.71
CA LEU A 55 2.35 17.33 -3.96
C LEU A 55 0.86 17.02 -3.81
N GLU A 56 0.09 17.41 -4.82
CA GLU A 56 -1.34 17.14 -4.90
C GLU A 56 -1.63 15.98 -5.83
N THR A 57 -2.62 15.18 -5.45
CA THR A 57 -3.07 14.02 -6.24
C THR A 57 -4.56 13.79 -6.00
N THR A 58 -5.20 13.05 -6.89
CA THR A 58 -6.56 12.52 -6.69
C THR A 58 -6.51 11.06 -6.22
N CYS A 59 -7.62 10.53 -5.69
CA CYS A 59 -7.69 9.10 -5.36
C CYS A 59 -7.46 8.22 -6.60
N GLU A 60 -7.98 8.63 -7.77
CA GLU A 60 -7.83 7.86 -9.00
C GLU A 60 -6.36 7.73 -9.41
N THR A 61 -5.63 8.85 -9.41
CA THR A 61 -4.20 8.89 -9.74
C THR A 61 -3.36 8.13 -8.71
N ALA A 62 -3.64 8.31 -7.41
CA ALA A 62 -2.95 7.57 -6.35
C ALA A 62 -3.24 6.05 -6.38
N ALA A 63 -4.45 5.64 -6.79
CA ALA A 63 -4.79 4.23 -6.94
C ALA A 63 -4.00 3.60 -8.09
N VAL A 64 -3.81 4.31 -9.20
CA VAL A 64 -2.94 3.88 -10.30
C VAL A 64 -1.49 3.75 -9.83
N MET A 65 -0.96 4.72 -9.07
CA MET A 65 0.40 4.61 -8.50
C MET A 65 0.54 3.39 -7.58
N ALA A 66 -0.44 3.14 -6.71
CA ALA A 66 -0.47 1.95 -5.86
C ALA A 66 -0.55 0.66 -6.70
N ALA A 67 -1.30 0.68 -7.81
CA ALA A 67 -1.45 -0.47 -8.70
C ALA A 67 -0.17 -0.72 -9.52
N THR A 68 0.58 0.32 -9.87
CA THR A 68 1.94 0.21 -10.44
C THR A 68 2.86 -0.55 -9.48
N LEU A 69 2.81 -0.25 -8.18
CA LEU A 69 3.56 -1.02 -7.17
C LEU A 69 3.06 -2.47 -7.07
N ALA A 70 1.74 -2.67 -7.10
CA ALA A 70 1.12 -4.00 -7.09
C ALA A 70 1.56 -4.85 -8.29
N ASN A 71 1.81 -4.22 -9.43
CA ASN A 71 2.19 -4.81 -10.71
C ASN A 71 3.71 -4.82 -10.94
N GLY A 72 4.51 -4.85 -9.86
CA GLY A 72 5.96 -4.99 -9.95
C GLY A 72 6.69 -3.79 -10.57
N GLY A 73 6.06 -2.61 -10.58
CA GLY A 73 6.62 -1.36 -11.08
C GLY A 73 6.19 -1.00 -12.50
N VAL A 74 5.33 -1.80 -13.14
CA VAL A 74 4.75 -1.52 -14.45
C VAL A 74 3.39 -0.84 -14.29
N CYS A 75 3.20 0.30 -14.94
CA CYS A 75 1.94 1.04 -14.89
C CYS A 75 0.82 0.23 -15.56
N PRO A 76 -0.28 -0.10 -14.88
CA PRO A 76 -1.34 -0.95 -15.44
C PRO A 76 -2.19 -0.27 -16.53
N LEU A 77 -2.05 1.04 -16.71
CA LEU A 77 -2.78 1.79 -17.75
C LEU A 77 -1.95 2.05 -19.00
N THR A 78 -0.62 2.07 -18.89
CA THR A 78 0.28 2.43 -19.99
C THR A 78 1.26 1.31 -20.36
N ASP A 79 1.34 0.24 -19.57
CA ASP A 79 2.33 -0.85 -19.67
C ASP A 79 3.80 -0.38 -19.61
N GLU A 80 4.04 0.85 -19.16
CA GLU A 80 5.39 1.39 -18.99
C GLU A 80 6.04 0.92 -17.69
N LEU A 81 7.32 0.56 -17.76
CA LEU A 81 8.12 0.22 -16.60
C LEU A 81 8.58 1.51 -15.87
N CYS A 82 7.84 1.90 -14.83
CA CYS A 82 8.15 3.10 -14.05
C CYS A 82 9.22 2.85 -12.98
N ILE A 83 9.20 1.68 -12.35
CA ILE A 83 10.10 1.31 -11.25
C ILE A 83 10.58 -0.12 -11.47
N GLN A 84 11.85 -0.39 -11.16
CA GLN A 84 12.37 -1.76 -11.26
C GLN A 84 11.73 -2.68 -10.20
N PRO A 85 11.51 -3.98 -10.49
CA PRO A 85 10.82 -4.88 -9.58
C PRO A 85 11.46 -5.02 -8.19
N ARG A 86 12.80 -4.93 -8.10
CA ARG A 86 13.53 -5.02 -6.81
C ARG A 86 13.19 -3.85 -5.87
N PRO A 87 13.37 -2.57 -6.27
CA PRO A 87 12.88 -1.44 -5.49
C PRO A 87 11.41 -1.52 -5.12
N CYS A 88 10.53 -1.98 -6.02
CA CYS A 88 9.11 -2.17 -5.70
C CYS A 88 8.91 -3.12 -4.53
N ARG A 89 9.56 -4.29 -4.55
CA ARG A 89 9.50 -5.26 -3.44
C ARG A 89 9.99 -4.64 -2.14
N ASP A 90 11.09 -3.89 -2.18
CA ASP A 90 11.70 -3.30 -0.98
C ASP A 90 10.78 -2.22 -0.39
N VAL A 91 10.17 -1.38 -1.23
CA VAL A 91 9.17 -0.38 -0.84
C VAL A 91 7.94 -1.05 -0.23
N LEU A 92 7.38 -2.09 -0.85
CA LEU A 92 6.23 -2.81 -0.32
C LEU A 92 6.53 -3.45 1.04
N SER A 93 7.75 -3.97 1.21
CA SER A 93 8.20 -4.55 2.49
C SER A 93 8.25 -3.49 3.60
N LEU A 94 8.78 -2.29 3.29
CA LEU A 94 8.81 -1.17 4.23
C LEU A 94 7.42 -0.59 4.51
N MET A 95 6.54 -0.51 3.51
CA MET A 95 5.15 -0.12 3.68
C MET A 95 4.42 -1.07 4.64
N TYR A 96 4.68 -2.37 4.52
CA TYR A 96 4.11 -3.38 5.40
C TYR A 96 4.52 -3.19 6.87
N SER A 97 5.81 -2.92 7.15
CA SER A 97 6.31 -2.82 8.53
C SER A 97 6.21 -1.42 9.16
N CYS A 98 6.26 -0.35 8.35
CA CYS A 98 6.46 1.03 8.83
C CYS A 98 5.51 2.06 8.19
N GLY A 99 4.50 1.65 7.45
CA GLY A 99 3.70 2.55 6.63
C GLY A 99 2.60 3.34 7.33
N MET A 100 2.14 2.89 8.50
CA MET A 100 0.94 3.37 9.21
C MET A 100 1.27 4.02 10.57
N TYR A 101 2.40 4.72 10.67
CA TYR A 101 2.92 5.30 11.92
C TYR A 101 3.03 4.24 13.03
N ASP A 102 2.72 4.59 14.27
CA ASP A 102 2.73 3.68 15.43
C ASP A 102 1.70 2.54 15.29
N PHE A 103 0.76 2.65 14.35
CA PHE A 103 -0.21 1.59 14.04
C PHE A 103 0.35 0.51 13.11
N SER A 104 1.54 0.67 12.53
CA SER A 104 2.08 -0.23 11.50
C SER A 104 2.11 -1.71 11.92
N GLY A 105 2.59 -2.02 13.13
CA GLY A 105 2.62 -3.40 13.61
C GLY A 105 1.23 -4.03 13.77
N LYS A 106 0.25 -3.26 14.28
CA LYS A 106 -1.14 -3.73 14.41
C LYS A 106 -1.82 -3.87 13.06
N PHE A 107 -1.59 -2.92 12.15
CA PHE A 107 -2.12 -2.97 10.79
C PHE A 107 -1.57 -4.18 10.03
N ALA A 108 -0.27 -4.43 10.10
CA ALA A 108 0.38 -5.59 9.51
C ALA A 108 -0.19 -6.90 10.07
N PHE A 109 -0.51 -6.96 11.36
CA PHE A 109 -1.07 -8.16 11.96
C PHE A 109 -2.56 -8.38 11.63
N GLN A 110 -3.36 -7.31 11.63
CA GLN A 110 -4.82 -7.41 11.49
C GLN A 110 -5.28 -7.36 10.02
N VAL A 111 -4.67 -6.50 9.21
CA VAL A 111 -5.02 -6.29 7.81
C VAL A 111 -4.03 -7.00 6.89
N GLY A 112 -2.74 -7.03 7.25
CA GLY A 112 -1.74 -7.79 6.51
C GLY A 112 -1.55 -7.33 5.07
N LEU A 113 -1.72 -6.04 4.78
CA LEU A 113 -1.46 -5.45 3.46
C LEU A 113 -0.42 -4.32 3.58
N PRO A 114 0.49 -4.17 2.59
CA PRO A 114 1.31 -2.98 2.49
C PRO A 114 0.44 -1.73 2.33
N ALA A 115 0.64 -0.74 3.19
CA ALA A 115 -0.10 0.51 3.15
C ALA A 115 0.78 1.69 3.54
N LYS A 116 0.43 2.90 3.13
CA LYS A 116 1.02 4.14 3.63
C LYS A 116 -0.06 5.16 3.92
N SER A 117 -0.02 5.72 5.13
CA SER A 117 -0.92 6.79 5.56
C SER A 117 -0.26 8.17 5.42
N GLY A 118 -1.05 9.19 5.07
CA GLY A 118 -0.65 10.59 5.01
C GLY A 118 -1.49 11.45 5.94
N VAL A 119 -0.87 12.50 6.51
CA VAL A 119 -1.54 13.45 7.43
C VAL A 119 -2.65 14.28 6.75
N SER A 120 -2.76 14.23 5.43
CA SER A 120 -3.90 14.79 4.70
C SER A 120 -5.18 13.94 4.83
N GLY A 121 -5.09 12.73 5.38
CA GLY A 121 -6.18 11.76 5.40
C GLY A 121 -6.20 10.83 4.19
N VAL A 122 -5.20 10.92 3.31
CA VAL A 122 -4.97 9.96 2.23
C VAL A 122 -4.33 8.68 2.79
N MET A 123 -4.74 7.53 2.25
CA MET A 123 -4.08 6.26 2.46
C MET A 123 -3.96 5.53 1.12
N ILE A 124 -2.78 5.01 0.83
CA ILE A 124 -2.60 4.05 -0.26
C ILE A 124 -2.45 2.65 0.32
N VAL A 125 -3.07 1.67 -0.31
CA VAL A 125 -3.03 0.26 0.07
C VAL A 125 -2.73 -0.55 -1.18
N VAL A 126 -1.81 -1.49 -1.06
CA VAL A 126 -1.41 -2.35 -2.17
C VAL A 126 -1.81 -3.78 -1.85
N VAL A 127 -2.49 -4.43 -2.79
CA VAL A 127 -2.68 -5.89 -2.80
C VAL A 127 -1.77 -6.43 -3.89
N PRO A 128 -0.56 -6.94 -3.55
CA PRO A 128 0.43 -7.33 -4.54
C PRO A 128 -0.13 -8.34 -5.55
N ASN A 129 0.20 -8.14 -6.83
CA ASN A 129 -0.25 -8.94 -7.96
C ASN A 129 -1.78 -8.92 -8.20
N LEU A 130 -2.51 -7.98 -7.62
CA LEU A 130 -3.96 -7.87 -7.80
C LEU A 130 -4.42 -6.44 -8.08
N MET A 131 -4.21 -5.51 -7.15
CA MET A 131 -4.71 -4.14 -7.29
C MET A 131 -4.00 -3.14 -6.36
N GLY A 132 -4.10 -1.85 -6.71
CA GLY A 132 -3.80 -0.73 -5.83
C GLY A 132 -5.07 0.03 -5.48
N ILE A 133 -5.13 0.52 -4.24
CA ILE A 133 -6.29 1.25 -3.70
C ILE A 133 -5.79 2.56 -3.12
N ALA A 134 -6.51 3.65 -3.39
CA ALA A 134 -6.35 4.89 -2.67
C ALA A 134 -7.65 5.24 -1.95
N LEU A 135 -7.52 5.64 -0.69
CA LEU A 135 -8.60 6.03 0.19
C LEU A 135 -8.33 7.47 0.64
N PHE A 136 -9.39 8.26 0.76
CA PHE A 136 -9.27 9.61 1.29
C PHE A 136 -10.40 9.89 2.27
N ALA A 137 -10.02 10.17 3.52
CA ALA A 137 -10.92 10.77 4.49
C ALA A 137 -10.09 11.67 5.44
N PRO A 138 -10.31 13.00 5.43
CA PRO A 138 -9.54 13.95 6.23
C PRO A 138 -9.51 13.68 7.75
N PRO A 139 -10.59 13.19 8.41
CA PRO A 139 -10.53 12.91 9.84
C PRO A 139 -9.52 11.81 10.18
N LEU A 140 -8.56 12.16 11.04
CA LEU A 140 -7.54 11.25 11.53
C LEU A 140 -7.87 10.72 12.93
N ASP A 141 -7.34 9.55 13.24
CA ASP A 141 -7.30 9.01 14.58
C ASP A 141 -6.15 9.62 15.40
N LYS A 142 -6.02 9.19 16.66
CA LYS A 142 -4.97 9.68 17.57
C LYS A 142 -3.54 9.31 17.12
N MET A 143 -3.38 8.36 16.21
CA MET A 143 -2.10 7.91 15.68
C MET A 143 -1.78 8.56 14.32
N GLY A 144 -2.63 9.47 13.83
CA GLY A 144 -2.45 10.18 12.56
C GLY A 144 -2.90 9.41 11.32
N ASN A 145 -3.66 8.32 11.48
CA ASN A 145 -4.20 7.53 10.38
C ASN A 145 -5.64 7.92 10.04
N SER A 146 -6.04 7.78 8.78
CA SER A 146 -7.43 8.04 8.38
C SER A 146 -8.39 7.04 9.04
N THR A 147 -9.29 7.51 9.90
CA THR A 147 -10.20 6.64 10.68
C THR A 147 -11.07 5.79 9.76
N LYS A 148 -11.62 6.39 8.70
CA LYS A 148 -12.45 5.67 7.71
C LYS A 148 -11.60 4.76 6.82
N GLY A 149 -10.38 5.18 6.47
CA GLY A 149 -9.47 4.38 5.66
C GLY A 149 -9.07 3.08 6.36
N VAL A 150 -8.70 3.15 7.64
CA VAL A 150 -8.37 1.96 8.45
C VAL A 150 -9.58 1.05 8.61
N ALA A 151 -10.75 1.59 8.95
CA ALA A 151 -11.98 0.81 9.11
C ALA A 151 -12.40 0.10 7.81
N PHE A 152 -12.21 0.76 6.65
CA PHE A 152 -12.44 0.14 5.34
C PHE A 152 -11.51 -1.06 5.13
N CYS A 153 -10.22 -0.91 5.42
CA CYS A 153 -9.24 -1.98 5.24
C CYS A 153 -9.53 -3.22 6.12
N GLN A 154 -9.99 -3.00 7.36
CA GLN A 154 -10.41 -4.09 8.24
C GLN A 154 -11.59 -4.85 7.65
N LYS A 155 -12.64 -4.15 7.19
CA LYS A 155 -13.79 -4.79 6.53
C LYS A 155 -13.41 -5.49 5.22
N LEU A 156 -12.46 -4.92 4.47
CA LEU A 156 -11.95 -5.51 3.24
C LEU A 156 -11.34 -6.90 3.50
N ILE A 157 -10.54 -7.04 4.56
CA ILE A 157 -9.86 -8.30 4.88
C ILE A 157 -10.78 -9.33 5.55
N GLU A 158 -11.84 -8.89 6.19
CA GLU A 158 -12.91 -9.75 6.70
C GLU A 158 -13.71 -10.36 5.55
N TYR A 159 -13.94 -9.60 4.49
CA TYR A 159 -14.72 -10.04 3.34
C TYR A 159 -13.90 -10.81 2.30
N PHE A 160 -12.65 -10.41 2.04
CA PHE A 160 -11.80 -11.01 1.01
C PHE A 160 -10.56 -11.71 1.58
N ASN A 161 -10.08 -12.75 0.88
CA ASN A 161 -8.84 -13.47 1.23
C ASN A 161 -7.56 -12.76 0.75
N PHE A 162 -7.46 -11.44 1.01
CA PHE A 162 -6.33 -10.63 0.58
C PHE A 162 -5.21 -10.51 1.61
N HIS A 163 -5.40 -11.02 2.84
CA HIS A 163 -4.36 -10.93 3.86
C HIS A 163 -3.11 -11.64 3.33
N ASN A 164 -1.93 -11.03 3.49
CA ASN A 164 -0.69 -11.57 2.91
C ASN A 164 -0.37 -13.00 3.41
N TYR A 165 -0.95 -13.40 4.55
CA TYR A 165 -0.84 -14.75 5.13
C TYR A 165 -2.14 -15.58 5.08
N ASP A 166 -3.18 -15.13 4.36
CA ASP A 166 -4.35 -15.98 4.10
C ASP A 166 -4.00 -17.09 3.10
N SER A 167 -4.55 -18.29 3.31
CA SER A 167 -4.34 -19.42 2.39
C SER A 167 -5.18 -19.28 1.14
N LEU A 168 -4.54 -19.36 -0.03
CA LEU A 168 -5.24 -19.46 -1.32
C LEU A 168 -5.71 -20.88 -1.63
N LEU A 169 -5.21 -21.89 -0.92
CA LEU A 169 -5.58 -23.30 -1.11
C LEU A 169 -6.73 -23.69 -0.18
N HIS A 170 -6.59 -23.35 1.09
CA HIS A 170 -7.52 -23.66 2.18
C HIS A 170 -8.17 -22.38 2.70
N ALA A 171 -8.73 -21.59 1.78
CA ALA A 171 -9.41 -20.35 2.13
C ALA A 171 -10.56 -20.64 3.10
N ASP A 172 -10.70 -19.80 4.14
CA ASP A 172 -11.89 -19.79 4.97
C ASP A 172 -13.12 -19.67 4.07
N SER A 173 -14.04 -20.63 4.18
CA SER A 173 -15.27 -20.71 3.38
C SER A 173 -16.11 -19.43 3.39
N LYS A 174 -15.91 -18.55 4.39
CA LYS A 174 -16.63 -17.29 4.53
C LYS A 174 -16.04 -16.14 3.71
N LYS A 175 -14.78 -16.22 3.29
CA LYS A 175 -14.10 -15.16 2.54
C LYS A 175 -14.25 -15.35 1.04
N HIS A 176 -14.44 -14.24 0.33
CA HIS A 176 -14.54 -14.20 -1.12
C HIS A 176 -13.15 -14.05 -1.77
N ASP A 177 -12.92 -14.77 -2.87
CA ASP A 177 -11.72 -14.64 -3.69
C ASP A 177 -12.10 -14.28 -5.13
N PRO A 178 -11.96 -13.00 -5.55
CA PRO A 178 -12.34 -12.58 -6.89
C PRO A 178 -11.36 -13.05 -7.97
N ARG A 179 -10.20 -13.62 -7.59
CA ARG A 179 -9.27 -14.23 -8.57
C ARG A 179 -9.83 -15.54 -9.12
N ARG A 180 -10.77 -16.17 -8.40
CA ARG A 180 -11.40 -17.41 -8.81
C ARG A 180 -12.59 -17.10 -9.71
N ARG A 181 -12.68 -17.77 -10.87
CA ARG A 181 -13.85 -17.66 -11.75
C ARG A 181 -15.08 -18.23 -11.04
N ILE A 182 -16.15 -17.45 -10.97
CA ILE A 182 -17.44 -17.85 -10.40
C ILE A 182 -17.97 -19.03 -11.24
N GLY A 183 -17.90 -20.25 -10.70
CA GLY A 183 -18.53 -21.44 -11.30
C GLY A 183 -17.71 -22.72 -11.32
N ASN A 184 -16.39 -22.69 -11.13
CA ASN A 184 -15.57 -23.89 -11.45
C ASN A 184 -15.17 -24.77 -10.26
N ARG A 185 -15.26 -24.32 -9.00
CA ARG A 185 -14.71 -25.10 -7.88
C ARG A 185 -15.44 -26.43 -7.68
N ASP A 186 -16.78 -26.39 -7.63
CA ASP A 186 -17.56 -27.62 -7.42
C ASP A 186 -17.41 -28.53 -8.64
N THR A 187 -17.38 -27.98 -9.85
CA THR A 187 -17.16 -28.76 -11.08
C THR A 187 -15.76 -29.35 -11.16
N GLU A 188 -14.70 -28.60 -10.85
CA GLU A 188 -13.31 -29.07 -10.85
C GLU A 188 -13.07 -30.09 -9.75
N LEU A 189 -13.63 -29.90 -8.55
CA LEU A 189 -13.55 -30.86 -7.46
C LEU A 189 -14.29 -32.15 -7.82
N VAL A 190 -15.50 -32.05 -8.36
CA VAL A 190 -16.28 -33.22 -8.81
C VAL A 190 -15.55 -33.94 -9.94
N VAL A 191 -15.04 -33.23 -10.95
CA VAL A 191 -14.27 -33.83 -12.05
C VAL A 191 -13.00 -34.51 -11.55
N SER A 192 -12.24 -33.86 -10.66
CA SER A 192 -11.02 -34.42 -10.08
C SER A 192 -11.32 -35.66 -9.25
N LEU A 193 -12.38 -35.63 -8.44
CA LEU A 193 -12.83 -36.77 -7.64
C LEU A 193 -13.28 -37.94 -8.52
N LEU A 194 -14.05 -37.67 -9.58
CA LEU A 194 -14.48 -38.68 -10.54
C LEU A 194 -13.29 -39.32 -11.27
N PHE A 195 -12.28 -38.53 -11.62
CA PHE A 195 -11.07 -39.04 -12.27
C PHE A 195 -10.23 -39.90 -11.32
N ALA A 196 -10.10 -39.49 -10.06
CA ALA A 196 -9.43 -40.26 -9.01
C ALA A 196 -10.15 -41.60 -8.75
N ALA A 197 -11.48 -41.57 -8.64
CA ALA A 197 -12.30 -42.77 -8.48
C ALA A 197 -12.18 -43.72 -9.69
N LYS A 198 -12.19 -43.18 -10.92
CA LYS A 198 -11.99 -43.96 -12.15
C LYS A 198 -10.61 -44.65 -12.19
N ASN A 199 -9.57 -43.97 -11.73
CA ASN A 199 -8.21 -44.49 -11.74
C ASN A 199 -7.87 -45.37 -10.52
N GLY A 200 -8.81 -45.53 -9.57
CA GLY A 200 -8.58 -46.27 -8.33
C GLY A 200 -7.60 -45.58 -7.37
N ASP A 201 -7.40 -44.26 -7.51
CA ASP A 201 -6.54 -43.47 -6.65
C ASP A 201 -7.29 -43.08 -5.36
N PHE A 202 -7.34 -44.02 -4.41
CA PHE A 202 -8.06 -43.86 -3.15
C PHE A 202 -7.39 -42.86 -2.19
N ASP A 203 -6.12 -42.51 -2.41
CA ASP A 203 -5.41 -41.51 -1.60
C ASP A 203 -5.91 -40.10 -1.92
N VAL A 204 -6.21 -39.80 -3.19
CA VAL A 204 -6.84 -38.55 -3.61
C VAL A 204 -8.30 -38.47 -3.18
N VAL A 205 -9.03 -39.58 -3.20
CA VAL A 205 -10.44 -39.65 -2.75
C VAL A 205 -10.61 -39.45 -1.23
N ARG A 206 -9.59 -39.84 -0.44
CA ARG A 206 -9.61 -39.69 1.02
C ARG A 206 -9.23 -38.31 1.53
N ARG A 207 -8.56 -37.49 0.72
CA ARG A 207 -8.11 -36.13 1.08
C ARG A 207 -9.24 -35.11 0.93
#